data_AF-A0A645HXQ1-F1
#
_entry.id   AF-A0A645HXQ1-F1
#
_cell.length_a   1.000
_cell.length_b   1.000
_cell.length_c   1.000
_cell.angle_alpha   90.00
_cell.angle_beta   90.00
_cell.angle_gamma   90.00
#
_symmetry.space_group_name_H-M   'P 1'
#
loop_
_entity.id
_entity.type
_entity.pdbx_description
1 polymer ?
#
loop_
_entity_poly.entity_id
_entity_poly.type
_entity_poly.pdbx_seq_one_letter_code
_entity_poly.pdbx_strand_id
1 'polypeptide(L)'
;MGNGTDVAIETSDVVLMNSDFGRLPHALGLAKATANNMLQNIVIAIGVVLVLLASVFFSEWMNMSIGMLVHEASILAVIVNGMRLIRYRVRV
;
A
#
# COMPACT_ATOMS: atom_id res chain seq x y z
N MET A 1 14.60 11.49 19.87
CA MET A 1 15.35 12.71 20.21
C MET A 1 15.17 13.66 19.05
N GLY A 2 14.15 14.54 19.11
CA GLY A 2 14.05 15.72 18.23
C GLY A 2 15.05 16.82 18.62
N ASN A 3 16.21 16.38 19.10
CA ASN A 3 17.31 17.11 19.70
C ASN A 3 18.64 16.37 19.40
N GLY A 4 18.63 15.54 18.34
CA GLY A 4 19.84 14.93 17.78
C GLY A 4 20.60 16.00 17.00
N THR A 5 21.90 15.76 16.77
CA THR A 5 22.68 16.67 15.92
C THR A 5 22.05 16.77 14.54
N ASP A 6 22.06 17.94 13.91
CA ASP A 6 21.47 18.13 12.56
C ASP A 6 22.00 17.09 11.56
N VAL A 7 23.29 16.74 11.68
CA VAL A 7 23.93 15.69 10.90
C VAL A 7 23.27 14.32 11.10
N ALA A 8 22.88 13.96 12.34
CA ALA A 8 22.20 12.71 12.61
C ALA A 8 20.76 12.71 12.06
N ILE A 9 20.10 13.87 12.03
CA ILE A 9 18.76 14.00 11.43
C ILE A 9 18.85 13.86 9.90
N GLU A 10 19.79 14.55 9.26
CA GLU A 10 19.96 14.56 7.80
C GLU A 10 20.42 13.21 7.22
N THR A 11 21.22 12.45 7.98
CA THR A 11 21.75 11.16 7.52
C THR A 11 20.83 9.96 7.81
N SER A 12 19.74 10.17 8.55
CA SER A 12 18.89 9.06 9.01
C SER A 12 17.65 8.86 8.15
N ASP A 13 17.33 7.59 7.83
CA ASP A 13 16.12 7.23 7.07
C ASP A 13 14.82 7.42 7.87
N VAL A 14 14.91 7.38 9.21
CA VAL A 14 13.77 7.51 10.13
C VAL A 14 14.17 8.33 11.35
N VAL A 15 13.42 9.40 11.62
CA VAL A 15 13.65 10.30 12.76
C VAL A 15 12.52 10.20 13.78
N LEU A 16 12.87 9.98 15.04
CA LEU A 16 11.95 10.04 16.17
C LEU A 16 11.76 11.49 16.64
N MET A 17 10.70 12.14 16.14
CA MET A 17 10.32 13.52 16.48
C MET A 17 10.21 13.78 17.99
N ASN A 18 9.71 12.79 18.75
CA ASN A 18 9.73 12.82 20.21
C ASN A 18 10.69 11.76 20.74
N SER A 19 11.38 11.99 21.86
CA SER A 19 12.32 11.03 22.48
C SER A 19 11.65 9.82 23.13
N ASP A 20 10.40 9.53 22.75
CA ASP A 20 9.61 8.44 23.29
C ASP A 20 9.85 7.16 22.48
N PHE A 21 10.69 6.29 23.03
CA PHE A 21 10.98 4.97 22.46
C PHE A 21 9.75 4.04 22.43
N GLY A 22 8.68 4.35 23.18
CA GLY A 22 7.40 3.65 23.13
C GLY A 22 6.68 3.77 21.77
N ARG A 23 7.12 4.68 20.90
CA ARG A 23 6.59 4.85 19.54
C ARG A 23 7.28 3.97 18.49
N LEU A 24 8.44 3.39 18.80
CA LEU A 24 9.16 2.51 17.87
C LEU A 24 8.37 1.24 17.51
N PRO A 25 7.74 0.51 18.46
CA PRO A 25 6.89 -0.62 18.12
C PRO A 25 5.73 -0.23 17.20
N HIS A 26 5.18 0.97 17.38
CA HIS A 26 4.12 1.50 16.52
C HIS A 26 4.60 1.80 15.11
N ALA A 27 5.74 2.46 14.96
CA ALA A 27 6.33 2.73 13.65
C ALA A 27 6.65 1.43 12.90
N LEU A 28 7.26 0.45 13.58
CA LEU A 28 7.57 -0.85 12.98
C LEU A 28 6.29 -1.64 12.63
N GLY A 29 5.29 -1.62 13.50
CA GLY A 29 3.99 -2.27 13.25
C GLY A 29 3.28 -1.69 12.03
N LEU A 30 3.26 -0.36 11.92
CA LEU A 30 2.70 0.34 10.77
C LEU A 30 3.48 0.01 9.49
N ALA A 31 4.82 0.04 9.53
CA ALA A 31 5.65 -0.31 8.38
C ALA A 31 5.36 -1.73 7.86
N LYS A 32 5.25 -2.71 8.76
CA LYS A 32 4.85 -4.09 8.41
C LYS A 32 3.44 -4.16 7.82
N ALA A 33 2.49 -3.43 8.40
CA ALA A 33 1.13 -3.38 7.88
C ALA A 33 1.07 -2.75 6.48
N THR A 34 1.87 -1.71 6.23
CA THR A 34 2.02 -1.08 4.92
C THR A 34 2.62 -2.04 3.90
N ALA A 35 3.69 -2.77 4.26
CA ALA A 35 4.28 -3.78 3.39
C ALA A 35 3.28 -4.89 3.01
N ASN A 36 2.50 -5.36 3.99
CA ASN A 36 1.47 -6.36 3.73
C ASN A 36 0.33 -5.82 2.83
N ASN A 37 -0.08 -4.55 3.00
CA ASN A 37 -1.06 -3.92 2.14
C ASN A 37 -0.53 -3.76 0.71
N MET A 38 0.73 -3.37 0.55
CA MET A 38 1.40 -3.28 -0.75
C MET A 38 1.39 -4.62 -1.48
N LEU A 39 1.73 -5.72 -0.80
CA LEU A 39 1.67 -7.06 -1.39
C LEU A 39 0.24 -7.43 -1.84
N GLN A 40 -0.79 -7.10 -1.04
CA GLN A 40 -2.18 -7.31 -1.44
C GLN A 40 -2.54 -6.52 -2.71
N ASN A 41 -2.14 -5.25 -2.79
CA ASN A 41 -2.40 -4.40 -3.94
C ASN A 41 -1.71 -4.94 -5.20
N ILE A 42 -0.47 -5.42 -5.07
CA ILE A 42 0.26 -6.06 -6.17
C ILE A 42 -0.46 -7.32 -6.64
N VAL A 43 -0.91 -8.18 -5.72
CA VAL A 43 -1.65 -9.40 -6.07
C VAL A 43 -2.95 -9.06 -6.80
N ILE A 44 -3.70 -8.06 -6.33
CA ILE A 44 -4.92 -7.58 -7.00
C ILE A 44 -4.61 -7.07 -8.41
N ALA A 45 -3.60 -6.20 -8.55
CA ALA A 45 -3.23 -5.62 -9.84
C ALA A 45 -2.80 -6.69 -10.85
N ILE A 46 -1.92 -7.62 -10.45
CA ILE A 46 -1.49 -8.74 -11.31
C ILE A 46 -2.68 -9.64 -11.65
N GLY A 47 -3.54 -9.96 -10.68
CA GLY A 47 -4.73 -10.77 -10.90
C GLY A 47 -5.67 -10.16 -11.94
N VAL A 48 -5.93 -8.85 -11.84
CA VAL A 48 -6.78 -8.12 -12.81
C VAL A 48 -6.16 -8.12 -14.19
N VAL A 49 -4.85 -7.83 -14.31
CA VAL A 49 -4.15 -7.86 -15.60
C VAL A 49 -4.22 -9.24 -16.24
N LEU A 50 -3.99 -10.31 -15.48
CA LEU A 50 -4.07 -11.68 -16.01
C LEU A 50 -5.50 -12.04 -16.45
N VAL A 51 -6.52 -11.66 -15.67
CA VAL A 51 -7.93 -11.90 -16.03
C VAL A 51 -8.31 -11.13 -17.29
N LEU A 52 -7.93 -9.86 -17.40
CA LEU A 52 -8.20 -9.05 -18.59
C LEU A 52 -7.49 -9.62 -19.81
N LEU A 53 -6.22 -9.99 -19.67
CA LEU A 53 -5.43 -10.59 -20.75
C LEU A 53 -6.06 -11.90 -21.22
N ALA A 54 -6.41 -12.81 -20.31
CA ALA A 54 -7.06 -14.07 -20.65
C ALA A 54 -8.42 -13.83 -21.33
N SER A 55 -9.19 -12.88 -20.83
CA SER A 55 -10.50 -12.55 -21.42
C SER A 55 -10.38 -12.04 -22.85
N VAL A 56 -9.32 -11.32 -23.20
CA VAL A 56 -9.08 -10.89 -24.59
C VAL A 56 -8.88 -12.08 -25.54
N PHE A 57 -8.26 -13.18 -25.08
CA PHE A 57 -8.04 -14.36 -25.92
C PHE A 57 -9.22 -15.34 -25.93
N PHE A 58 -9.95 -15.46 -24.83
CA PHE A 58 -10.94 -16.52 -24.62
C PHE A 58 -12.39 -16.03 -24.57
N SER A 59 -12.66 -14.73 -24.52
CA SER A 59 -14.01 -14.18 -24.42
C SER A 59 -14.37 -13.36 -25.66
N GLU A 60 -15.47 -13.72 -26.31
CA GLU A 60 -16.02 -12.99 -27.46
C GLU A 60 -16.69 -11.66 -27.07
N TRP A 61 -17.00 -11.47 -25.79
CA TRP A 61 -17.70 -10.27 -25.28
C TRP A 61 -16.75 -9.20 -24.75
N MET A 62 -15.44 -9.49 -24.66
CA MET A 62 -14.45 -8.54 -24.15
C MET A 62 -14.19 -7.45 -25.20
N ASN A 63 -14.57 -6.22 -24.87
CA ASN A 63 -14.29 -5.03 -25.69
C ASN A 63 -13.47 -4.00 -24.89
N MET A 64 -12.93 -3.00 -25.58
CA MET A 64 -12.09 -1.97 -24.98
C MET A 64 -12.77 -1.20 -23.84
N SER A 65 -14.08 -0.93 -23.96
CA SER A 65 -14.83 -0.20 -22.94
C SER A 65 -14.97 -0.99 -21.64
N ILE A 66 -15.29 -2.28 -21.73
CA ILE A 66 -15.41 -3.18 -20.57
C ILE A 66 -14.04 -3.36 -19.92
N GLY A 67 -13.00 -3.60 -20.71
CA GLY A 67 -11.64 -3.75 -20.21
C GLY A 67 -11.17 -2.52 -19.44
N MET A 68 -11.42 -1.32 -19.99
CA MET A 68 -11.11 -0.06 -19.32
C MET A 68 -11.90 0.12 -18.02
N LEU A 69 -13.20 -0.17 -18.02
CA LEU A 69 -14.03 -0.06 -16.82
C LEU A 69 -13.52 -0.96 -15.70
N VAL A 70 -13.23 -2.23 -16.00
CA VAL A 70 -12.70 -3.18 -15.01
C VAL A 70 -11.32 -2.75 -14.52
N HIS A 71 -10.46 -2.22 -15.41
CA HIS A 71 -9.16 -1.67 -15.02
C HIS A 71 -9.33 -0.50 -14.03
N GLU A 72 -10.16 0.49 -14.33
CA GLU A 72 -10.41 1.64 -13.45
C GLU A 72 -11.06 1.22 -12.12
N ALA A 73 -12.01 0.28 -12.15
CA ALA A 73 -12.61 -0.28 -10.95
C ALA A 73 -11.57 -0.96 -10.05
N SER A 74 -10.57 -1.62 -10.63
CA SER A 74 -9.48 -2.23 -9.86
C SER A 74 -8.59 -1.20 -9.16
N ILE A 75 -8.35 -0.05 -9.79
CA ILE A 75 -7.60 1.05 -9.19
C ILE A 75 -8.35 1.58 -7.97
N LEU A 76 -9.66 1.78 -8.08
CA LEU A 76 -10.49 2.18 -6.94
C LEU A 76 -10.46 1.16 -5.80
N ALA A 77 -10.51 -0.14 -6.12
CA ALA A 77 -10.41 -1.20 -5.11
C ALA A 77 -9.08 -1.15 -4.35
N VAL A 78 -7.96 -0.95 -5.06
CA VAL A 78 -6.63 -0.80 -4.47
C VAL A 78 -6.52 0.45 -3.60
N ILE A 79 -7.08 1.59 -4.04
CA ILE A 79 -7.12 2.84 -3.26
C ILE A 79 -7.86 2.61 -1.94
N VAL A 80 -9.05 2.01 -1.99
CA VAL A 80 -9.85 1.69 -0.80
C VAL A 80 -9.09 0.74 0.12
N ASN A 81 -8.39 -0.26 -0.43
CA ASN A 81 -7.56 -1.16 0.37
C ASN A 81 -6.42 -0.41 1.07
N GLY A 82 -5.76 0.53 0.38
CA GLY A 82 -4.73 1.40 0.96
C GLY A 82 -5.27 2.30 2.08
N MET A 83 -6.46 2.89 1.90
CA MET A 83 -7.10 3.74 2.91
C MET A 83 -7.35 3.03 4.24
N ARG A 84 -7.40 1.69 4.27
CA ARG A 84 -7.51 0.91 5.51
C ARG A 84 -6.38 1.21 6.50
N LEU A 85 -5.19 1.57 6.01
CA LEU A 85 -4.03 1.90 6.86
C LEU A 85 -4.20 3.21 7.64
N ILE A 86 -5.08 4.12 7.20
CA ILE A 86 -5.35 5.40 7.90
C ILE A 86 -5.87 5.14 9.33
N ARG A 87 -6.59 4.03 9.52
CA ARG A 87 -7.14 3.63 10.83
C ARG A 87 -6.23 2.67 11.59
N TYR A 88 -4.99 2.47 11.16
CA TYR A 88 -4.08 1.56 11.83
C TYR A 88 -3.84 2.01 13.28
N ARG A 89 -4.12 1.12 14.22
CA ARG A 89 -3.76 1.25 15.63
C ARG A 89 -3.01 0.01 16.04
N VAL A 90 -1.90 0.19 16.75
CA VAL A 90 -1.22 -0.90 17.43
C VAL A 90 -2.16 -1.49 18.47
N ARG A 91 -2.48 -2.78 18.33
CA ARG A 91 -2.98 -3.56 19.46
C ARG A 91 -1.77 -3.85 20.34
N VAL A 92 -1.69 -3.12 21.45
CA VAL A 92 -0.78 -3.42 22.57
C VAL A 92 -1.37 -4.60 23.34
#